data_AF-A0A087UJA1-F1
#
_entry.id   AF-A0A087UJA1-F1
#
_cell.length_a   1.000
_cell.length_b   1.000
_cell.length_c   1.000
_cell.angle_alpha   90.00
_cell.angle_beta   90.00
_cell.angle_gamma   90.00
#
_symmetry.space_group_name_H-M   'P 1'
#
loop_
_entity.id
_entity.type
_entity.pdbx_description
1 polymer ?
#
loop_
_entity_poly.entity_id
_entity_poly.type
_entity_poly.pdbx_seq_one_letter_code
_entity_poly.pdbx_strand_id
1 'polypeptide(L)'
;MLKKNENRNSLLLWSEYIEIESLSNLKSNAKNTFETLLVSSSAAISGESSIFKEVWYFIRSYIDFNIGLQNHIFKKKEFCQDEILWILIHVGSKETFAPYLNQTVKPTSVLKAVSGFKQFLDQELSSLRNSDPVLCYCLDPRPYLVLDCIKCFAFLQYFTQGIDAALQIYKNYSVFLEKKINVSLKRHILEQFCILQTELLNIHTWNSISSIKPLQSYLYESINRYPSNAVLLYYLVKLRNASSVVGPTRRFFTKLLKNQNKVQPVVWIFALASELSICYSVLSQKSFETDQLNTYENIVSCWGIKWKIQALYEKALASESYCFIPVLWRSYLKYEILNGETSKAKGIFHEAIQNCGWSKELLMDGIKYFPEDVQQVIDFMIEKQIRIHTPLEEVTLLMEHGIQET
;
A
#
# COMPACT_ATOMS: atom_id res chain seq x y z
N MET A 1 0.42 -3.06 28.18
CA MET A 1 1.77 -2.57 27.84
C MET A 1 1.94 -1.06 28.03
N LEU A 2 0.98 -0.21 27.63
CA LEU A 2 1.05 1.26 27.73
C LEU A 2 1.04 1.82 29.17
N LYS A 3 0.55 1.06 30.15
CA LYS A 3 0.51 1.49 31.57
C LYS A 3 1.89 1.48 32.25
N LYS A 4 2.92 0.86 31.66
CA LYS A 4 4.29 0.81 32.18
C LYS A 4 4.96 2.18 32.02
N ASN A 5 5.67 2.66 33.04
CA ASN A 5 6.24 4.02 33.09
C ASN A 5 7.16 4.35 31.91
N GLU A 6 7.93 3.38 31.42
CA GLU A 6 8.83 3.51 30.26
C GLU A 6 8.07 3.77 28.94
N ASN A 7 6.88 3.19 28.80
CA ASN A 7 6.09 3.26 27.56
C ASN A 7 5.10 4.44 27.54
N ARG A 8 4.89 5.12 28.68
CA ARG A 8 3.94 6.23 28.77
C ARG A 8 4.35 7.44 27.93
N ASN A 9 5.65 7.62 27.71
CA ASN A 9 6.20 8.78 27.01
C ASN A 9 6.57 8.50 25.54
N SER A 10 6.44 7.27 25.05
CA SER A 10 6.78 6.92 23.66
C SER A 10 5.61 7.25 22.74
N LEU A 11 5.77 8.26 21.90
CA LEU A 11 4.71 8.69 20.97
C LEU A 11 4.48 7.64 19.88
N LEU A 12 5.50 6.86 19.52
CA LEU A 12 5.40 5.76 18.55
C LEU A 12 4.43 4.66 18.99
N LEU A 13 4.51 4.23 20.25
CA LEU A 13 3.60 3.22 20.79
C LEU A 13 2.16 3.74 20.89
N TRP A 14 2.01 5.02 21.20
CA TRP A 14 0.70 5.66 21.24
C TRP A 14 0.10 5.85 19.86
N SER A 15 0.89 6.15 18.81
CA SER A 15 0.37 6.18 17.44
C SER A 15 -0.20 4.82 17.04
N GLU A 16 0.54 3.73 17.25
CA GLU A 16 0.07 2.37 16.93
C GLU A 16 -1.20 2.01 17.71
N TYR A 17 -1.29 2.41 18.97
CA TYR A 17 -2.50 2.22 19.77
C TYR A 17 -3.70 3.00 19.22
N ILE A 18 -3.51 4.26 18.83
CA ILE A 18 -4.55 5.08 18.19
C ILE A 18 -5.00 4.43 16.88
N GLU A 19 -4.08 3.89 16.07
CA GLU A 19 -4.43 3.18 14.84
C GLU A 19 -5.33 1.96 15.14
N ILE A 20 -4.96 1.13 16.11
CA ILE A 20 -5.73 -0.05 16.51
C ILE A 20 -7.11 0.34 17.08
N GLU A 21 -7.17 1.32 17.97
CA GLU A 21 -8.43 1.80 18.56
C GLU A 21 -9.36 2.35 17.46
N SER A 22 -8.79 2.97 16.44
CA SER A 22 -9.57 3.49 15.32
C SER A 22 -10.14 2.41 14.40
N LEU A 23 -9.41 1.30 14.20
CA LEU A 23 -9.91 0.13 13.47
C LEU A 23 -11.08 -0.54 14.20
N SER A 24 -11.14 -0.37 15.53
CA SER A 24 -12.25 -0.82 16.37
C SER A 24 -13.49 0.10 16.36
N ASN A 25 -13.58 1.05 15.42
CA ASN A 25 -14.65 2.03 15.24
C ASN A 25 -14.83 3.07 16.38
N LEU A 26 -13.89 3.18 17.31
CA LEU A 26 -13.91 4.17 18.40
C LEU A 26 -13.15 5.46 18.04
N LYS A 27 -13.55 6.12 16.95
CA LYS A 27 -12.82 7.29 16.41
C LYS A 27 -12.78 8.50 17.35
N SER A 28 -13.84 8.72 18.15
CA SER A 28 -13.90 9.81 19.13
C SER A 28 -12.87 9.64 20.23
N ASN A 29 -12.66 8.40 20.68
CA ASN A 29 -11.70 8.10 21.73
C ASN A 29 -10.28 8.24 21.21
N ALA A 30 -10.01 7.71 20.00
CA ALA A 30 -8.74 7.88 19.30
C ALA A 30 -8.36 9.37 19.16
N LYS A 31 -9.32 10.24 18.80
CA LYS A 31 -9.14 11.70 18.74
C LYS A 31 -8.82 12.29 20.12
N ASN A 32 -9.60 11.96 21.15
CA ASN A 32 -9.37 12.47 22.51
C ASN A 32 -8.00 12.03 23.06
N THR A 33 -7.60 10.78 22.80
CA THR A 33 -6.28 10.27 23.19
C THR A 33 -5.16 11.00 22.44
N PHE A 34 -5.36 11.33 21.16
CA PHE A 34 -4.39 12.12 20.40
C PHE A 34 -4.25 13.54 20.95
N GLU A 35 -5.35 14.25 21.16
CA GLU A 35 -5.34 15.63 21.64
C GLU A 35 -4.73 15.74 23.04
N THR A 36 -5.07 14.82 23.95
CA THR A 36 -4.47 14.77 25.29
C THR A 36 -2.97 14.52 25.25
N LEU A 37 -2.50 13.62 24.38
CA LEU A 37 -1.07 13.38 24.19
C LEU A 37 -0.36 14.58 23.56
N LEU A 38 -0.98 15.26 22.59
CA LEU A 38 -0.41 16.44 21.95
C LEU A 38 -0.31 17.62 22.92
N VAL A 39 -1.32 17.83 23.78
CA VAL A 39 -1.25 18.83 24.85
C VAL A 39 -0.12 18.50 25.81
N SER A 40 -0.02 17.24 26.25
CA SER A 40 1.03 16.80 27.19
C SER A 40 2.44 16.88 26.61
N SER A 41 2.60 16.68 25.30
CA SER A 41 3.89 16.76 24.60
C SER A 41 4.22 18.16 24.07
N SER A 42 3.27 19.11 24.09
CA SER A 42 3.48 20.47 23.58
C SER A 42 4.62 21.24 24.25
N ALA A 43 4.87 21.00 25.54
CA ALA A 43 6.04 21.55 26.26
C ALA A 43 7.37 20.95 25.76
N ALA A 44 7.35 19.71 25.27
CA ALA A 44 8.50 19.06 24.64
C ALA A 44 8.69 19.49 23.17
N ILE A 45 7.65 20.01 22.51
CA ILE A 45 7.72 20.62 21.15
C ILE A 45 8.52 21.94 21.19
N SER A 46 8.48 22.67 22.31
CA SER A 46 9.28 23.88 22.49
C SER A 46 10.76 23.62 22.87
N GLY A 47 11.12 22.40 23.26
CA GLY A 47 12.48 22.03 23.68
C GLY A 47 13.18 21.06 22.74
N GLU A 48 14.50 21.16 22.62
CA GLU A 48 15.36 20.21 21.86
C GLU A 48 15.48 18.86 22.59
N SER A 49 14.37 18.12 22.70
CA SER A 49 14.33 16.80 23.33
C SER A 49 14.22 15.69 22.30
N SER A 50 14.68 14.48 22.64
CA SER A 50 14.53 13.27 21.81
C SER A 50 13.07 13.00 21.42
N ILE A 51 12.11 13.41 22.26
CA ILE A 51 10.67 13.33 22.04
C ILE A 51 10.25 14.15 20.80
N PHE A 52 10.90 15.28 20.53
CA PHE A 52 10.63 16.12 19.36
C PHE A 52 10.76 15.34 18.04
N LYS A 53 11.63 14.33 17.99
CA LYS A 53 11.82 13.49 16.79
C LYS A 53 10.65 12.55 16.55
N GLU A 54 9.96 12.11 17.59
CA GLU A 54 8.79 11.23 17.42
C GLU A 54 7.51 12.01 17.09
N VAL A 55 7.49 13.32 17.38
CA VAL A 55 6.32 14.21 17.17
C VAL A 55 5.90 14.28 15.70
N TRP A 56 6.83 14.39 14.76
CA TRP A 56 6.47 14.50 13.33
C TRP A 56 5.81 13.23 12.79
N TYR A 57 6.30 12.06 13.21
CA TYR A 57 5.66 10.80 12.86
C TYR A 57 4.30 10.66 13.51
N PHE A 58 4.17 11.04 14.77
CA PHE A 58 2.90 11.04 15.50
C PHE A 58 1.85 11.93 14.80
N ILE A 59 2.24 13.15 14.41
CA ILE A 59 1.36 14.07 13.69
C ILE A 59 1.04 13.54 12.29
N ARG A 60 2.04 13.08 11.52
CA ARG A 60 1.80 12.50 10.19
C ARG A 60 0.81 11.35 10.28
N SER A 61 1.00 10.42 11.23
CA SER A 61 0.14 9.24 11.38
C SER A 61 -1.30 9.64 11.72
N TYR A 62 -1.48 10.68 12.54
CA TYR A 62 -2.82 11.23 12.82
C TYR A 62 -3.46 11.94 11.61
N ILE A 63 -2.68 12.66 10.81
CA ILE A 63 -3.15 13.24 9.54
C ILE A 63 -3.59 12.13 8.58
N ASP A 64 -2.75 11.09 8.44
CA ASP A 64 -3.04 9.94 7.59
C ASP A 64 -4.29 9.19 8.04
N PHE A 65 -4.50 9.10 9.36
CA PHE A 65 -5.72 8.58 9.96
C PHE A 65 -6.96 9.43 9.61
N ASN A 66 -6.93 10.75 9.85
CA ASN A 66 -8.07 11.64 9.60
C ASN A 66 -8.47 11.68 8.13
N ILE A 67 -7.49 11.68 7.23
CA ILE A 67 -7.73 11.63 5.78
C ILE A 67 -8.14 10.22 5.35
N GLY A 68 -7.78 9.20 6.12
CA GLY A 68 -8.10 7.80 5.87
C GLY A 68 -7.18 7.10 4.88
N LEU A 69 -5.91 7.51 4.82
CA LEU A 69 -4.86 7.00 3.94
C LEU A 69 -4.34 5.61 4.35
N GLN A 70 -4.56 5.18 5.59
CA GLN A 70 -4.00 3.93 6.17
C GLN A 70 -4.34 2.65 5.40
N ASN A 71 -5.48 2.61 4.69
CA ASN A 71 -5.85 1.43 3.90
C ASN A 71 -5.56 1.60 2.40
N HIS A 72 -4.90 2.70 2.01
CA HIS A 72 -4.82 3.17 0.62
C HIS A 72 -6.18 3.08 -0.09
N ILE A 73 -7.27 3.35 0.64
CA ILE A 73 -8.63 3.24 0.14
C ILE A 73 -9.00 4.53 -0.57
N PHE A 74 -9.24 4.42 -1.86
CA PHE A 74 -9.69 5.49 -2.75
C PHE A 74 -11.20 5.70 -2.60
N LYS A 75 -11.63 6.15 -1.43
CA LYS A 75 -13.01 6.59 -1.22
C LYS A 75 -12.99 8.04 -0.81
N LYS A 76 -13.90 8.84 -1.37
CA LYS A 76 -14.17 10.19 -0.90
C LYS A 76 -14.60 10.08 0.56
N LYS A 77 -13.67 10.35 1.47
CA LYS A 77 -13.96 10.52 2.90
C LYS A 77 -14.05 12.00 3.13
N GLU A 78 -15.16 12.43 3.72
CA GLU A 78 -15.26 13.76 4.27
C GLU A 78 -14.35 13.81 5.49
N PHE A 79 -13.37 14.71 5.46
CA PHE A 79 -12.52 15.01 6.60
C PHE A 79 -12.57 16.51 6.86
N CYS A 80 -12.45 16.89 8.14
CA CYS A 80 -12.43 18.29 8.52
C CYS A 80 -11.06 18.89 8.18
N GLN A 81 -10.99 19.65 7.10
CA GLN A 81 -9.75 20.32 6.66
C GLN A 81 -9.25 21.31 7.72
N ASP A 82 -10.17 22.02 8.38
CA ASP A 82 -9.83 23.05 9.36
C ASP A 82 -9.17 22.48 10.62
N GLU A 83 -9.59 21.29 11.07
CA GLU A 83 -8.95 20.59 12.20
C GLU A 83 -7.50 20.20 11.89
N ILE A 84 -7.24 19.68 10.69
CA ILE A 84 -5.89 19.31 10.26
C ILE A 84 -5.02 20.56 10.12
N LEU A 85 -5.57 21.60 9.52
CA LEU A 85 -4.89 22.89 9.36
C LEU A 85 -4.52 23.49 10.73
N TRP A 86 -5.42 23.41 11.72
CA TRP A 86 -5.18 23.89 13.07
C TRP A 86 -3.97 23.20 13.73
N ILE A 87 -3.90 21.87 13.65
CA ILE A 87 -2.77 21.08 14.20
C ILE A 87 -1.47 21.47 13.51
N LEU A 88 -1.47 21.54 12.17
CA LEU A 88 -0.27 21.89 11.40
C LEU A 88 0.25 23.28 11.74
N ILE A 89 -0.64 24.24 11.98
CA ILE A 89 -0.25 25.60 12.39
C ILE A 89 0.41 25.59 13.76
N HIS A 90 -0.19 24.95 14.77
CA HIS A 90 0.33 24.95 16.14
C HIS A 90 1.70 24.30 16.23
N VAL A 91 1.89 23.19 15.50
CA VAL A 91 3.18 22.49 15.47
C VAL A 91 4.21 23.32 14.73
N GLY A 92 3.85 23.90 13.57
CA GLY A 92 4.76 24.75 12.81
C GLY A 92 5.14 26.04 13.53
N SER A 93 4.23 26.63 14.33
CA SER A 93 4.50 27.85 15.11
C SER A 93 5.21 27.59 16.44
N LYS A 94 5.41 26.31 16.83
CA LYS A 94 5.95 25.86 18.12
C LYS A 94 5.17 26.40 19.33
N GLU A 95 3.86 26.56 19.18
CA GLU A 95 2.97 27.06 20.22
C GLU A 95 2.37 25.90 21.03
N THR A 96 1.96 26.16 22.27
CA THR A 96 1.24 25.17 23.09
C THR A 96 -0.06 24.80 22.40
N PHE A 97 -0.24 23.51 22.10
CA PHE A 97 -1.41 23.03 21.38
C PHE A 97 -2.69 23.24 22.20
N ALA A 98 -3.71 23.82 21.56
CA ALA A 98 -5.06 23.89 22.09
C ALA A 98 -6.02 23.12 21.16
N PRO A 99 -7.03 22.41 21.69
CA PRO A 99 -7.98 21.66 20.87
C PRO A 99 -8.76 22.61 19.95
N TYR A 100 -9.15 22.10 18.77
CA TYR A 100 -9.87 22.89 17.79
C TYR A 100 -11.30 23.18 18.25
N LEU A 101 -11.63 24.46 18.40
CA LEU A 101 -12.95 24.94 18.84
C LEU A 101 -13.60 25.82 17.75
N ASN A 102 -13.57 25.39 16.49
CA ASN A 102 -14.14 26.13 15.34
C ASN A 102 -13.63 27.58 15.21
N GLN A 103 -12.36 27.81 15.54
CA GLN A 103 -11.75 29.13 15.46
C GLN A 103 -11.28 29.45 14.04
N THR A 104 -11.40 30.71 13.63
CA THR A 104 -10.91 31.17 12.33
C THR A 104 -9.39 31.26 12.34
N VAL A 105 -8.77 30.66 11.33
CA VAL A 105 -7.32 30.66 11.17
C VAL A 105 -6.84 32.05 10.74
N LYS A 106 -5.93 32.66 11.52
CA LYS A 106 -5.34 33.96 11.18
C LYS A 106 -4.24 33.81 10.12
N PRO A 107 -4.16 34.68 9.09
CA PRO A 107 -3.09 34.62 8.09
C PRO A 107 -1.68 34.74 8.69
N THR A 108 -1.53 35.48 9.80
CA THR A 108 -0.26 35.66 10.50
C THR A 108 0.25 34.39 11.17
N SER A 109 -0.62 33.55 11.72
CA SER A 109 -0.24 32.27 12.31
C SER A 109 0.18 31.27 11.25
N VAL A 110 -0.44 31.31 10.06
CA VAL A 110 -0.01 30.52 8.90
C VAL A 110 1.40 30.89 8.48
N LEU A 111 1.71 32.18 8.32
CA LEU A 111 3.05 32.63 7.94
C LEU A 111 4.11 32.24 8.97
N LYS A 112 3.79 32.36 10.27
CA LYS A 112 4.65 31.90 11.36
C LYS A 112 4.90 30.40 11.27
N ALA A 113 3.86 29.59 11.06
CA ALA A 113 4.00 28.15 10.90
C ALA A 113 4.89 27.80 9.70
N VAL A 114 4.66 28.41 8.53
CA VAL A 114 5.49 28.22 7.33
C VAL A 114 6.96 28.54 7.60
N SER A 115 7.24 29.61 8.33
CA SER A 115 8.61 29.96 8.71
C SER A 115 9.25 28.93 9.64
N GLY A 116 8.49 28.38 10.60
CA GLY A 116 8.97 27.36 11.52
C GLY A 116 9.24 26.02 10.85
N PHE A 117 8.38 25.59 9.91
CA PHE A 117 8.63 24.41 9.08
C PHE A 117 9.94 24.54 8.28
N LYS A 118 10.15 25.68 7.61
CA LYS A 118 11.38 25.93 6.84
C LYS A 118 12.61 25.92 7.73
N GLN A 119 12.57 26.63 8.86
CA GLN A 119 13.69 26.66 9.81
C GLN A 119 14.04 25.27 10.32
N PHE A 120 13.05 24.47 10.68
CA PHE A 120 13.28 23.10 11.14
C PHE A 120 13.88 22.21 10.04
N LEU A 121 13.32 22.26 8.83
CA LEU A 121 13.85 21.50 7.69
C LEU A 121 15.27 21.93 7.33
N ASP A 122 15.58 23.22 7.33
CA ASP A 122 16.92 23.73 7.04
C ASP A 122 17.93 23.29 8.10
N GLN A 123 17.54 23.31 9.39
CA GLN A 123 18.35 22.82 10.51
C GLN A 123 18.66 21.32 10.36
N GLU A 124 17.64 20.47 10.20
CA GLU A 124 17.83 19.03 10.07
C GLU A 124 18.54 18.66 8.76
N LEU A 125 18.24 19.31 7.63
CA LEU A 125 18.95 19.07 6.37
C LEU A 125 20.42 19.53 6.41
N SER A 126 20.77 20.48 7.29
CA SER A 126 22.17 20.85 7.54
C SER A 126 22.88 19.86 8.46
N SER A 127 22.14 19.21 9.38
CA SER A 127 22.65 18.26 10.37
C SER A 127 22.77 16.83 9.84
N LEU A 128 22.11 16.49 8.73
CA LEU A 128 22.26 15.24 7.97
C LEU A 128 23.72 15.07 7.51
N ARG A 129 24.57 14.56 8.40
CA ARG A 129 25.91 14.08 8.10
C ARG A 129 25.83 12.67 7.54
N ASN A 130 26.82 12.32 6.70
CA ASN A 130 27.12 10.97 6.25
C ASN A 130 27.35 10.05 7.47
N SER A 131 26.28 9.55 8.07
CA SER A 131 26.34 8.55 9.14
C SER A 131 26.00 7.19 8.57
N ASP A 132 26.59 6.15 9.19
CA ASP A 132 26.53 4.78 8.69
C ASP A 132 25.09 4.33 8.41
N PRO A 133 24.89 3.49 7.37
CA PRO A 133 23.56 3.13 6.90
C PRO A 133 22.90 2.15 7.84
N VAL A 134 22.28 2.66 8.91
CA VAL A 134 21.43 1.84 9.75
C VAL A 134 20.01 1.88 9.18
N LEU A 135 19.58 0.74 8.67
CA LEU A 135 18.43 0.59 7.77
C LEU A 135 17.10 0.38 8.53
N CYS A 136 16.87 1.15 9.59
CA CYS A 136 15.65 1.04 10.38
C CYS A 136 15.24 2.39 10.98
N TYR A 137 13.96 2.74 10.88
CA TYR A 137 13.36 3.91 11.53
C TYR A 137 13.69 3.95 13.04
N CYS A 138 13.73 2.78 13.68
CA CYS A 138 14.04 2.62 15.10
C CYS A 138 15.54 2.82 15.45
N LEU A 139 16.42 2.88 14.44
CA LEU A 139 17.87 2.94 14.63
C LEU A 139 18.49 4.25 14.11
N ASP A 140 17.94 4.84 13.04
CA ASP A 140 18.19 6.24 12.67
C ASP A 140 16.90 6.90 12.14
N PRO A 141 16.11 7.58 12.99
CA PRO A 141 14.83 8.17 12.59
C PRO A 141 15.01 9.43 11.74
N ARG A 142 16.22 10.01 11.65
CA ARG A 142 16.42 11.37 11.08
C ARG A 142 16.00 11.52 9.61
N PRO A 143 16.28 10.59 8.69
CA PRO A 143 15.85 10.75 7.30
C PRO A 143 14.32 10.65 7.15
N TYR A 144 13.68 9.81 7.95
CA TYR A 144 12.24 9.65 7.96
C TYR A 144 11.53 10.83 8.64
N LEU A 145 12.16 11.41 9.67
CA LEU A 145 11.73 12.65 10.32
C LEU A 145 11.55 13.79 9.31
N VAL A 146 12.55 13.96 8.44
CA VAL A 146 12.54 14.98 7.39
C VAL A 146 11.41 14.71 6.40
N LEU A 147 11.17 13.45 6.02
CA LEU A 147 10.05 13.07 5.16
C LEU A 147 8.68 13.36 5.82
N ASP A 148 8.51 12.99 7.09
CA ASP A 148 7.29 13.21 7.85
C ASP A 148 6.97 14.71 7.96
N CYS A 149 8.00 15.53 8.22
CA CYS A 149 7.89 16.98 8.27
C CYS A 149 7.58 17.59 6.88
N ILE A 150 8.23 17.12 5.81
CA ILE A 150 7.95 17.57 4.43
C ILE A 150 6.49 17.27 4.06
N LYS A 151 5.97 16.09 4.41
CA LYS A 151 4.57 15.74 4.17
C LYS A 151 3.63 16.68 4.92
N CYS A 152 3.87 16.92 6.21
CA CYS A 152 3.09 17.87 7.00
C CYS A 152 3.13 19.30 6.39
N PHE A 153 4.31 19.75 5.96
CA PHE A 153 4.48 21.06 5.33
C PHE A 153 3.77 21.15 3.98
N ALA A 154 3.80 20.09 3.18
CA ALA A 154 3.07 20.01 1.92
C ALA A 154 1.55 20.06 2.12
N PHE A 155 1.02 19.39 3.15
CA PHE A 155 -0.40 19.51 3.51
C PHE A 155 -0.77 20.92 3.99
N LEU A 156 0.09 21.59 4.75
CA LEU A 156 -0.13 22.97 5.17
C LEU A 156 -0.28 23.89 3.95
N GLN A 157 0.62 23.77 2.95
CA GLN A 157 0.51 24.56 1.72
C GLN A 157 -0.69 24.14 0.87
N TYR A 158 -1.01 22.85 0.84
CA TYR A 158 -2.17 22.36 0.10
C TYR A 158 -3.48 22.99 0.60
N PHE A 159 -3.68 23.03 1.91
CA PHE A 159 -4.90 23.61 2.50
C PHE A 159 -4.95 25.15 2.45
N THR A 160 -3.80 25.82 2.34
CA THR A 160 -3.74 27.30 2.39
C THR A 160 -3.58 27.96 1.03
N GLN A 161 -2.80 27.38 0.13
CA GLN A 161 -2.41 27.94 -1.18
C GLN A 161 -2.75 27.01 -2.36
N GLY A 162 -3.18 25.77 -2.10
CA GLY A 162 -3.58 24.81 -3.12
C GLY A 162 -2.47 23.87 -3.59
N ILE A 163 -2.79 23.09 -4.63
CA ILE A 163 -1.97 21.97 -5.10
C ILE A 163 -0.60 22.40 -5.65
N ASP A 164 -0.53 23.52 -6.37
CA ASP A 164 0.73 23.97 -6.99
C ASP A 164 1.78 24.36 -5.95
N ALA A 165 1.36 25.02 -4.87
CA ALA A 165 2.24 25.37 -3.75
C ALA A 165 2.78 24.12 -3.04
N ALA A 166 1.93 23.10 -2.84
CA ALA A 166 2.34 21.83 -2.27
C ALA A 166 3.33 21.07 -3.17
N LEU A 167 3.10 21.06 -4.50
CA LEU A 167 4.01 20.43 -5.45
C LEU A 167 5.35 21.17 -5.56
N GLN A 168 5.38 22.49 -5.37
CA GLN A 168 6.62 23.26 -5.30
C GLN A 168 7.48 22.86 -4.10
N ILE A 169 6.89 22.56 -2.94
CA ILE A 169 7.62 22.00 -1.80
C ILE A 169 8.32 20.71 -2.20
N TYR A 170 7.57 19.75 -2.75
CA TYR A 170 8.15 18.48 -3.17
C TYR A 170 9.26 18.66 -4.22
N LYS A 171 9.10 19.57 -5.18
CA LYS A 171 10.15 19.87 -6.18
C LYS A 171 11.41 20.46 -5.55
N ASN A 172 11.27 21.38 -4.61
CA ASN A 172 12.41 22.02 -3.97
C ASN A 172 13.20 20.99 -3.15
N TYR A 173 12.52 20.27 -2.25
CA TYR A 173 13.19 19.32 -1.36
C TYR A 173 13.69 18.06 -2.07
N SER A 174 13.10 17.63 -3.19
CA SER A 174 13.63 16.49 -3.95
C SER A 174 15.06 16.74 -4.45
N VAL A 175 15.33 17.92 -5.00
CA VAL A 175 16.67 18.31 -5.48
C VAL A 175 17.69 18.35 -4.33
N PHE A 176 17.27 18.80 -3.14
CA PHE A 176 18.13 18.82 -1.95
C PHE A 176 18.40 17.42 -1.40
N LEU A 177 17.39 16.58 -1.30
CA LEU A 177 17.51 15.18 -0.84
C LEU A 177 18.39 14.35 -1.78
N GLU A 178 18.24 14.53 -3.10
CA GLU A 178 19.08 13.84 -4.09
C GLU A 178 20.58 14.15 -3.94
N LYS A 179 20.93 15.36 -3.48
CA LYS A 179 22.32 15.81 -3.34
C LYS A 179 22.96 15.43 -2.00
N LYS A 180 22.20 15.42 -0.91
CA LYS A 180 22.73 15.30 0.46
C LYS A 180 22.65 13.89 1.07
N ILE A 181 21.80 13.00 0.56
CA ILE A 181 21.60 11.68 1.18
C ILE A 181 22.67 10.68 0.73
N ASN A 182 23.17 9.90 1.69
CA ASN A 182 24.04 8.75 1.48
C ASN A 182 23.52 7.77 0.43
N VAL A 183 24.43 7.24 -0.41
CA VAL A 183 24.11 6.36 -1.55
C VAL A 183 23.25 5.15 -1.16
N SER A 184 23.50 4.56 0.02
CA SER A 184 22.81 3.37 0.54
C SER A 184 21.34 3.62 0.92
N LEU A 185 21.04 4.71 1.62
CA LEU A 185 19.66 5.05 2.04
C LEU A 185 18.89 5.87 1.00
N LYS A 186 19.61 6.48 0.04
CA LYS A 186 19.04 7.34 -1.00
C LYS A 186 17.89 6.69 -1.75
N ARG A 187 18.00 5.41 -2.09
CA ARG A 187 16.92 4.70 -2.80
C ARG A 187 15.63 4.64 -1.97
N HIS A 188 15.72 4.17 -0.72
CA HIS A 188 14.53 4.00 0.13
C HIS A 188 13.88 5.34 0.48
N ILE A 189 14.67 6.37 0.79
CA ILE A 189 14.15 7.70 1.14
C ILE A 189 13.45 8.34 -0.07
N LEU A 190 14.02 8.23 -1.27
CA LEU A 190 13.39 8.76 -2.48
C LEU A 190 12.16 7.95 -2.89
N GLU A 191 12.16 6.62 -2.69
CA GLU A 191 10.98 5.77 -2.88
C GLU A 191 9.83 6.20 -1.96
N GLN A 192 10.12 6.44 -0.68
CA GLN A 192 9.14 6.95 0.28
C GLN A 192 8.66 8.35 -0.09
N PHE A 193 9.57 9.25 -0.47
CA PHE A 193 9.22 10.58 -0.95
C PHE A 193 8.23 10.55 -2.12
N CYS A 194 8.43 9.65 -3.09
CA CYS A 194 7.50 9.45 -4.19
C CYS A 194 6.12 8.94 -3.74
N ILE A 195 6.05 8.12 -2.69
CA ILE A 195 4.78 7.65 -2.12
C ILE A 195 4.02 8.85 -1.52
N LEU A 196 4.69 9.69 -0.71
CA LEU A 196 4.05 10.84 -0.05
C LEU A 196 3.48 11.85 -1.07
N GLN A 197 4.20 12.10 -2.16
CA GLN A 197 3.71 12.98 -3.23
C GLN A 197 2.54 12.34 -4.01
N THR A 198 2.61 11.03 -4.27
CA THR A 198 1.50 10.26 -4.87
C THR A 198 0.23 10.34 -4.01
N GLU A 199 0.36 10.21 -2.69
CA GLU A 199 -0.75 10.32 -1.73
C GLU A 199 -1.43 11.69 -1.79
N LEU A 200 -0.66 12.78 -1.79
CA LEU A 200 -1.21 14.13 -1.89
C LEU A 200 -1.96 14.35 -3.21
N LEU A 201 -1.35 13.93 -4.33
CA LEU A 201 -1.99 14.01 -5.64
C LEU A 201 -3.27 13.17 -5.70
N ASN A 202 -3.27 12.01 -5.07
CA ASN A 202 -4.46 11.17 -4.97
C ASN A 202 -5.59 11.90 -4.23
N ILE A 203 -5.32 12.44 -3.05
CA ILE A 203 -6.32 13.20 -2.27
C ILE A 203 -6.90 14.34 -3.09
N HIS A 204 -6.04 15.08 -3.81
CA HIS A 204 -6.49 16.15 -4.70
C HIS A 204 -7.44 15.61 -5.78
N THR A 205 -7.06 14.56 -6.51
CA THR A 205 -7.90 14.00 -7.59
C THR A 205 -9.28 13.50 -7.14
N TRP A 206 -9.45 13.08 -5.88
CA TRP A 206 -10.73 12.61 -5.36
C TRP A 206 -11.58 13.70 -4.72
N ASN A 207 -10.95 14.78 -4.26
CA ASN A 207 -11.65 15.87 -3.57
C ASN A 207 -11.98 17.05 -4.50
N SER A 208 -11.20 17.27 -5.56
CA SER A 208 -11.46 18.32 -6.55
C SER A 208 -11.93 17.73 -7.88
N ILE A 209 -12.55 18.58 -8.72
CA ILE A 209 -12.97 18.25 -10.09
C ILE A 209 -11.75 18.27 -11.04
N SER A 210 -10.61 17.75 -10.58
CA SER A 210 -9.34 17.78 -11.30
C SER A 210 -9.19 16.55 -12.20
N SER A 211 -8.50 16.72 -13.32
CA SER A 211 -8.21 15.58 -14.21
C SER A 211 -7.28 14.56 -13.53
N ILE A 212 -7.45 13.27 -13.84
CA ILE A 212 -6.63 12.16 -13.32
C ILE A 212 -5.20 12.16 -13.92
N LYS A 213 -5.00 12.92 -15.01
CA LYS A 213 -3.75 12.91 -15.81
C LYS A 213 -2.49 13.27 -15.02
N PRO A 214 -2.44 14.30 -14.14
CA PRO A 214 -1.24 14.68 -13.40
C PRO A 214 -0.75 13.57 -12.46
N LEU A 215 -1.68 12.91 -11.77
CA LEU A 215 -1.38 11.77 -10.91
C LEU A 215 -0.88 10.57 -11.74
N GLN A 216 -1.53 10.30 -12.88
CA GLN A 216 -1.11 9.23 -13.79
C GLN A 216 0.30 9.46 -14.36
N SER A 217 0.62 10.69 -14.80
CA SER A 217 1.95 11.01 -15.33
C SER A 217 3.03 10.88 -14.26
N TYR A 218 2.75 11.35 -13.04
CA TYR A 218 3.67 11.24 -11.92
C TYR A 218 3.92 9.77 -11.51
N LEU A 219 2.88 8.93 -11.52
CA LEU A 219 3.02 7.50 -11.28
C LEU A 219 3.87 6.81 -12.35
N TYR A 220 3.69 7.14 -13.63
CA TYR A 220 4.54 6.58 -14.69
C TYR A 220 6.01 6.99 -14.55
N GLU A 221 6.27 8.26 -14.20
CA GLU A 221 7.63 8.73 -13.97
C GLU A 221 8.28 8.04 -12.76
N SER A 222 7.58 8.01 -11.61
CA SER A 222 8.08 7.42 -10.37
C SER A 222 8.29 5.91 -10.48
N ILE A 223 7.39 5.16 -11.14
CA ILE A 223 7.54 3.72 -11.36
C ILE A 223 8.66 3.40 -12.36
N ASN A 224 8.88 4.24 -13.37
CA ASN A 224 10.06 4.07 -14.25
C ASN A 224 11.38 4.23 -13.48
N ARG A 225 11.39 5.09 -12.46
CA ARG A 225 12.56 5.30 -11.57
C ARG A 225 12.71 4.19 -10.54
N TYR A 226 11.60 3.72 -9.97
CA TYR A 226 11.51 2.72 -8.91
C TYR A 226 10.49 1.63 -9.24
N PRO A 227 10.82 0.70 -10.16
CA PRO A 227 9.87 -0.31 -10.64
C PRO A 227 9.49 -1.35 -9.58
N SER A 228 10.29 -1.48 -8.52
CA SER A 228 10.11 -2.46 -7.44
C SER A 228 9.12 -2.05 -6.37
N ASN A 229 8.69 -0.79 -6.35
CA ASN A 229 7.90 -0.27 -5.23
C ASN A 229 6.44 -0.73 -5.35
N ALA A 230 6.05 -1.66 -4.47
CA ALA A 230 4.71 -2.24 -4.42
C ALA A 230 3.61 -1.19 -4.16
N VAL A 231 3.88 -0.18 -3.35
CA VAL A 231 2.89 0.87 -3.01
C VAL A 231 2.57 1.71 -4.24
N LEU A 232 3.59 2.16 -4.99
CA LEU A 232 3.39 2.92 -6.23
C LEU A 232 2.64 2.09 -7.29
N LEU A 233 3.01 0.81 -7.44
CA LEU A 233 2.31 -0.11 -8.34
C LEU A 233 0.84 -0.31 -7.93
N TYR A 234 0.57 -0.42 -6.62
CA TYR A 234 -0.78 -0.48 -6.10
C TYR A 234 -1.59 0.78 -6.43
N TYR A 235 -1.01 1.96 -6.23
CA TYR A 235 -1.65 3.23 -6.61
C TYR A 235 -2.00 3.26 -8.11
N LEU A 236 -1.10 2.77 -8.97
CA LEU A 236 -1.35 2.69 -10.40
C LEU A 236 -2.51 1.76 -10.76
N VAL A 237 -2.57 0.56 -10.17
CA VAL A 237 -3.67 -0.40 -10.42
C VAL A 237 -5.00 0.15 -9.95
N LYS A 238 -5.03 0.86 -8.82
CA LYS A 238 -6.27 1.44 -8.28
C LYS A 238 -6.74 2.67 -9.05
N LEU A 239 -5.83 3.59 -9.42
CA LEU A 239 -6.14 4.70 -10.33
C LEU A 239 -6.73 4.17 -11.64
N ARG A 240 -6.15 3.08 -12.15
CA ARG A 240 -6.63 2.41 -13.35
C ARG A 240 -8.07 1.91 -13.17
N ASN A 241 -8.40 1.24 -12.06
CA ASN A 241 -9.76 0.78 -11.78
C ASN A 241 -10.78 1.92 -11.69
N ALA A 242 -10.36 3.12 -11.28
CA ALA A 242 -11.22 4.31 -11.26
C ALA A 242 -11.42 4.94 -12.66
N SER A 243 -10.55 4.62 -13.63
CA SER A 243 -10.59 5.18 -14.99
C SER A 243 -11.30 4.23 -15.97
N SER A 244 -12.01 4.77 -16.96
CA SER A 244 -12.58 3.97 -18.07
C SER A 244 -11.51 3.55 -19.10
N VAL A 245 -10.43 4.32 -19.24
CA VAL A 245 -9.45 4.16 -20.33
C VAL A 245 -8.34 3.16 -19.97
N VAL A 246 -8.33 2.00 -20.63
CA VAL A 246 -7.42 0.87 -20.32
C VAL A 246 -6.05 0.94 -21.00
N GLY A 247 -6.01 1.52 -22.20
CA GLY A 247 -4.84 1.45 -23.10
C GLY A 247 -3.52 1.95 -22.49
N PRO A 248 -3.47 3.14 -21.86
CA PRO A 248 -2.22 3.72 -21.37
C PRO A 248 -1.51 2.84 -20.33
N THR A 249 -2.24 2.38 -19.32
CA THR A 249 -1.67 1.55 -18.24
C THR A 249 -1.21 0.19 -18.77
N ARG A 250 -1.96 -0.40 -19.72
CA ARG A 250 -1.55 -1.63 -20.41
C ARG A 250 -0.25 -1.44 -21.18
N ARG A 251 -0.16 -0.38 -22.00
CA ARG A 251 1.07 -0.06 -22.76
C ARG A 251 2.26 0.17 -21.82
N PHE A 252 2.02 0.81 -20.67
CA PHE A 252 3.02 1.02 -19.64
C PHE A 252 3.54 -0.29 -19.05
N PHE A 253 2.65 -1.18 -18.57
CA PHE A 253 3.07 -2.50 -18.09
C PHE A 253 3.75 -3.33 -19.16
N THR A 254 3.22 -3.35 -20.39
CA THR A 254 3.88 -4.05 -21.51
C THR A 254 5.29 -3.51 -21.75
N LYS A 255 5.51 -2.19 -21.65
CA LYS A 255 6.85 -1.59 -21.75
C LYS A 255 7.77 -2.04 -20.62
N LEU A 256 7.28 -2.06 -19.37
CA LEU A 256 8.06 -2.52 -18.21
C LEU A 256 8.44 -4.01 -18.32
N LEU A 257 7.53 -4.85 -18.82
CA LEU A 257 7.70 -6.30 -18.92
C LEU A 257 8.54 -6.75 -20.13
N LYS A 258 8.98 -5.85 -21.02
CA LYS A 258 9.80 -6.22 -22.19
C LYS A 258 11.11 -6.93 -21.82
N ASN A 259 11.74 -6.52 -20.73
CA ASN A 259 13.05 -7.03 -20.31
C ASN A 259 12.91 -8.07 -19.19
N GLN A 260 12.41 -9.26 -19.53
CA GLN A 260 12.00 -10.30 -18.57
C GLN A 260 13.07 -10.61 -17.49
N ASN A 261 14.36 -10.59 -17.87
CA ASN A 261 15.47 -10.94 -16.97
C ASN A 261 15.80 -9.87 -15.91
N LYS A 262 15.31 -8.63 -16.05
CA LYS A 262 15.58 -7.52 -15.12
C LYS A 262 14.36 -7.10 -14.32
N VAL A 263 13.19 -7.64 -14.66
CA VAL A 263 11.94 -7.32 -13.99
C VAL A 263 11.95 -7.98 -12.61
N GLN A 264 11.28 -7.38 -11.63
CA GLN A 264 11.09 -8.03 -10.34
C GLN A 264 9.72 -8.72 -10.31
N PRO A 265 9.57 -9.82 -9.54
CA PRO A 265 8.30 -10.55 -9.49
C PRO A 265 7.10 -9.69 -9.11
N VAL A 266 7.32 -8.69 -8.25
CA VAL A 266 6.28 -7.74 -7.83
C VAL A 266 5.60 -7.05 -9.02
N VAL A 267 6.35 -6.71 -10.07
CA VAL A 267 5.80 -6.04 -11.26
C VAL A 267 4.85 -6.97 -12.02
N TRP A 268 5.19 -8.26 -12.12
CA TRP A 268 4.33 -9.28 -12.73
C TRP A 268 3.03 -9.43 -11.96
N ILE A 269 3.11 -9.52 -10.63
CA ILE A 269 1.94 -9.63 -9.75
C ILE A 269 1.00 -8.44 -9.95
N PHE A 270 1.50 -7.20 -9.98
CA PHE A 270 0.66 -6.02 -10.19
C PHE A 270 0.13 -5.88 -11.62
N ALA A 271 0.91 -6.27 -12.63
CA ALA A 271 0.43 -6.32 -14.01
C ALA A 271 -0.74 -7.31 -14.15
N LEU A 272 -0.61 -8.52 -13.57
CA LEU A 272 -1.67 -9.52 -13.51
C LEU A 272 -2.88 -9.01 -12.72
N ALA A 273 -2.66 -8.43 -11.54
CA ALA A 273 -3.73 -7.87 -10.71
C ALA A 273 -4.53 -6.79 -11.47
N SER A 274 -3.86 -6.00 -12.31
CA SER A 274 -4.52 -4.99 -13.15
C SER A 274 -5.42 -5.56 -14.24
N GLU A 275 -5.05 -6.70 -14.84
CA GLU A 275 -5.88 -7.36 -15.86
C GLU A 275 -6.99 -8.19 -15.23
N LEU A 276 -6.71 -8.83 -14.09
CA LEU A 276 -7.70 -9.55 -13.30
C LEU A 276 -8.79 -8.60 -12.79
N SER A 277 -8.43 -7.41 -12.29
CA SER A 277 -9.42 -6.44 -11.81
C SER A 277 -10.37 -6.00 -12.94
N ILE A 278 -9.85 -5.83 -14.16
CA ILE A 278 -10.66 -5.52 -15.34
C ILE A 278 -11.59 -6.69 -15.68
N CYS A 279 -11.07 -7.91 -15.68
CA CYS A 279 -11.87 -9.10 -15.94
C CYS A 279 -13.04 -9.21 -14.95
N TYR A 280 -12.75 -9.10 -13.64
CA TYR A 280 -13.78 -9.16 -12.61
C TYR A 280 -14.77 -7.99 -12.65
N SER A 281 -14.32 -6.77 -12.93
CA SER A 281 -15.26 -5.63 -13.05
C SER A 281 -16.23 -5.84 -14.19
N VAL A 282 -15.74 -6.30 -15.34
CA VAL A 282 -16.58 -6.60 -16.51
C VAL A 282 -17.53 -7.77 -16.21
N LEU A 283 -17.07 -8.81 -15.51
CA LEU A 283 -17.93 -9.93 -15.10
C LEU A 283 -19.01 -9.52 -14.08
N SER A 284 -18.69 -8.65 -13.13
CA SER A 284 -19.64 -8.19 -12.10
C SER A 284 -20.77 -7.30 -12.65
N GLN A 285 -20.54 -6.58 -13.74
CA GLN A 285 -21.57 -5.79 -14.42
C GLN A 285 -22.59 -6.69 -15.16
N LYS A 286 -22.19 -7.92 -15.53
CA LYS A 286 -23.05 -8.87 -16.28
C LYS A 286 -24.14 -9.53 -15.45
N SER A 287 -24.06 -9.55 -14.11
CA SER A 287 -25.09 -10.18 -13.28
C SER A 287 -26.37 -9.36 -13.15
N PHE A 288 -26.39 -8.12 -13.66
CA PHE A 288 -27.51 -7.18 -13.52
C PHE A 288 -28.25 -6.87 -14.84
N GLU A 289 -27.68 -7.18 -16.02
CA GLU A 289 -28.30 -6.87 -17.31
C GLU A 289 -28.60 -8.15 -18.10
N THR A 290 -29.81 -8.68 -17.92
CA THR A 290 -30.36 -9.79 -18.70
C THR A 290 -30.97 -9.27 -20.01
N ASP A 291 -30.15 -8.81 -20.97
CA ASP A 291 -30.62 -8.50 -22.33
C ASP A 291 -29.85 -9.32 -23.37
N GLN A 292 -30.59 -10.17 -24.09
CA GLN A 292 -30.10 -11.29 -24.89
C GLN A 292 -29.43 -10.92 -26.22
N LEU A 293 -29.37 -9.64 -26.60
CA LEU A 293 -28.80 -9.19 -27.88
C LEU A 293 -27.38 -8.59 -27.76
N ASN A 294 -26.94 -8.23 -26.55
CA ASN A 294 -25.58 -7.74 -26.29
C ASN A 294 -24.60 -8.85 -25.86
N THR A 295 -25.06 -10.09 -25.73
CA THR A 295 -24.27 -11.21 -25.19
C THR A 295 -23.16 -11.64 -26.13
N TYR A 296 -23.37 -11.72 -27.45
CA TYR A 296 -22.34 -12.22 -28.38
C TYR A 296 -21.12 -11.29 -28.51
N GLU A 297 -21.30 -9.98 -28.69
CA GLU A 297 -20.18 -9.03 -28.72
C GLU A 297 -19.47 -8.91 -27.36
N ASN A 298 -20.21 -9.05 -26.25
CA ASN A 298 -19.66 -9.00 -24.89
C ASN A 298 -18.99 -10.30 -24.42
N ILE A 299 -19.32 -11.46 -25.02
CA ILE A 299 -18.62 -12.73 -24.82
C ILE A 299 -17.28 -12.69 -25.56
N VAL A 300 -17.27 -12.20 -26.81
CA VAL A 300 -16.06 -12.07 -27.62
C VAL A 300 -15.06 -11.08 -27.01
N SER A 301 -15.54 -9.95 -26.46
CA SER A 301 -14.67 -8.95 -25.81
C SER A 301 -13.99 -9.46 -24.52
N CYS A 302 -14.63 -10.37 -23.81
CA CYS A 302 -14.06 -10.99 -22.60
C CYS A 302 -13.06 -12.10 -22.91
N TRP A 303 -13.24 -12.79 -24.04
CA TRP A 303 -12.33 -13.85 -24.46
C TRP A 303 -10.92 -13.30 -24.71
N GLY A 304 -10.81 -12.11 -25.32
CA GLY A 304 -9.52 -11.44 -25.51
C GLY A 304 -8.79 -11.10 -24.21
N ILE A 305 -9.52 -10.73 -23.15
CA ILE A 305 -8.93 -10.48 -21.81
C ILE A 305 -8.49 -11.81 -21.18
N LYS A 306 -9.28 -12.88 -21.35
CA LYS A 306 -8.95 -14.21 -20.82
C LYS A 306 -7.65 -14.75 -21.38
N TRP A 307 -7.50 -14.76 -22.70
CA TRP A 307 -6.25 -15.17 -23.36
C TRP A 307 -5.08 -14.32 -22.95
N LYS A 308 -5.30 -13.02 -22.75
CA LYS A 308 -4.24 -12.11 -22.31
C LYS A 308 -3.76 -12.44 -20.89
N ILE A 309 -4.67 -12.74 -19.97
CA ILE A 309 -4.32 -13.14 -18.61
C ILE A 309 -3.53 -14.46 -18.64
N GLN A 310 -4.00 -15.45 -19.40
CA GLN A 310 -3.30 -16.72 -19.59
C GLN A 310 -1.89 -16.50 -20.16
N ALA A 311 -1.77 -15.74 -21.25
CA ALA A 311 -0.49 -15.41 -21.87
C ALA A 311 0.44 -14.62 -20.93
N LEU A 312 -0.09 -13.80 -20.01
CA LEU A 312 0.72 -13.12 -18.99
C LEU A 312 1.24 -14.09 -17.93
N TYR A 313 0.40 -15.04 -17.48
CA TYR A 313 0.82 -16.10 -16.56
C TYR A 313 1.88 -16.99 -17.19
N GLU A 314 1.64 -17.49 -18.40
CA GLU A 314 2.58 -18.34 -19.15
C GLU A 314 3.91 -17.62 -19.37
N LYS A 315 3.90 -16.32 -19.73
CA LYS A 315 5.14 -15.53 -19.85
C LYS A 315 5.87 -15.33 -18.54
N ALA A 316 5.14 -15.12 -17.44
CA ALA A 316 5.75 -14.99 -16.12
C ALA A 316 6.41 -16.33 -15.72
N LEU A 317 5.68 -17.43 -15.85
CA LEU A 317 6.12 -18.76 -15.41
C LEU A 317 7.17 -19.40 -16.33
N ALA A 318 7.25 -18.99 -17.61
CA ALA A 318 8.33 -19.39 -18.51
C ALA A 318 9.71 -18.86 -18.09
N SER A 319 9.77 -17.86 -17.21
CA SER A 319 11.03 -17.34 -16.71
C SER A 319 11.55 -18.19 -15.54
N GLU A 320 12.81 -18.63 -15.62
CA GLU A 320 13.47 -19.47 -14.61
C GLU A 320 13.46 -18.87 -13.20
N SER A 321 13.35 -17.55 -13.06
CA SER A 321 13.32 -16.88 -11.77
C SER A 321 11.93 -16.83 -11.11
N TYR A 322 10.84 -16.94 -11.87
CA TYR A 322 9.48 -16.74 -11.34
C TYR A 322 8.68 -18.03 -11.24
N CYS A 323 9.09 -19.10 -11.93
CA CYS A 323 8.47 -20.42 -11.81
C CYS A 323 8.54 -20.99 -10.38
N PHE A 324 9.42 -20.47 -9.53
CA PHE A 324 9.55 -20.88 -8.13
C PHE A 324 8.69 -20.06 -7.14
N ILE A 325 7.79 -19.20 -7.64
CA ILE A 325 6.94 -18.35 -6.80
C ILE A 325 5.56 -18.98 -6.64
N PRO A 326 5.22 -19.55 -5.46
CA PRO A 326 3.97 -20.29 -5.29
C PRO A 326 2.72 -19.43 -5.49
N VAL A 327 2.78 -18.15 -5.11
CA VAL A 327 1.64 -17.22 -5.24
C VAL A 327 1.17 -17.07 -6.69
N LEU A 328 2.09 -17.08 -7.66
CA LEU A 328 1.75 -16.98 -9.09
C LEU A 328 1.03 -18.25 -9.57
N TRP A 329 1.50 -19.42 -9.16
CA TRP A 329 0.82 -20.69 -9.46
C TRP A 329 -0.55 -20.78 -8.82
N ARG A 330 -0.66 -20.45 -7.52
CA ARG A 330 -1.93 -20.44 -6.79
C ARG A 330 -2.93 -19.49 -7.42
N SER A 331 -2.51 -18.29 -7.83
CA SER A 331 -3.38 -17.34 -8.51
C SER A 331 -3.78 -17.79 -9.91
N TYR A 332 -2.87 -18.43 -10.65
CA TYR A 332 -3.16 -18.95 -11.99
C TYR A 332 -4.15 -20.12 -11.94
N LEU A 333 -3.90 -21.07 -11.03
CA LEU A 333 -4.74 -22.22 -10.79
C LEU A 333 -6.16 -21.80 -10.37
N LYS A 334 -6.27 -20.89 -9.40
CA LYS A 334 -7.56 -20.33 -8.99
C LYS A 334 -8.30 -19.67 -10.16
N TYR A 335 -7.58 -18.96 -11.03
CA TYR A 335 -8.17 -18.29 -12.19
C TYR A 335 -8.76 -19.28 -13.20
N GLU A 336 -8.05 -20.36 -13.56
CA GLU A 336 -8.57 -21.35 -14.52
C GLU A 336 -9.74 -22.16 -13.96
N ILE A 337 -9.74 -22.44 -12.66
CA ILE A 337 -10.88 -23.07 -11.99
C ILE A 337 -12.12 -22.19 -12.04
N LEU A 338 -11.97 -20.89 -11.76
CA LEU A 338 -13.08 -19.94 -11.86
C LEU A 338 -13.62 -19.80 -13.29
N ASN A 339 -12.79 -20.09 -14.30
CA ASN A 339 -13.20 -20.13 -15.70
C ASN A 339 -13.83 -21.47 -16.13
N GLY A 340 -13.86 -22.48 -15.26
CA GLY A 340 -14.38 -23.82 -15.55
C GLY A 340 -13.43 -24.74 -16.34
N GLU A 341 -12.16 -24.38 -16.52
CA GLU A 341 -11.17 -25.18 -17.24
C GLU A 341 -10.42 -26.14 -16.30
N THR A 342 -11.12 -27.14 -15.75
CA THR A 342 -10.57 -28.07 -14.74
C THR A 342 -9.43 -28.92 -15.28
N SER A 343 -9.50 -29.38 -16.53
CA SER A 343 -8.44 -30.17 -17.18
C SER A 343 -7.13 -29.38 -17.32
N LYS A 344 -7.23 -28.12 -17.76
CA LYS A 344 -6.08 -27.21 -17.85
C LYS A 344 -5.52 -26.89 -16.47
N ALA A 345 -6.40 -26.62 -15.50
CA ALA A 345 -6.02 -26.36 -14.12
C ALA A 345 -5.25 -27.55 -13.50
N LYS A 346 -5.63 -28.79 -13.83
CA LYS A 346 -4.91 -30.01 -13.41
C LYS A 346 -3.51 -30.07 -14.02
N GLY A 347 -3.36 -29.78 -15.32
CA GLY A 347 -2.05 -29.66 -15.95
C GLY A 347 -1.15 -28.62 -15.26
N ILE A 348 -1.68 -27.42 -15.02
CA ILE A 348 -0.99 -26.33 -14.32
C ILE A 348 -0.60 -26.75 -12.89
N PHE A 349 -1.46 -27.50 -12.20
CA PHE A 349 -1.16 -28.00 -10.86
C PHE A 349 0.04 -28.96 -10.85
N HIS A 350 0.10 -29.91 -11.79
CA HIS A 350 1.24 -30.81 -11.90
C HIS A 350 2.54 -30.05 -12.24
N GLU A 351 2.50 -29.08 -13.15
CA GLU A 351 3.64 -28.20 -13.44
C GLU A 351 4.06 -27.38 -12.21
N ALA A 352 3.08 -26.89 -11.45
CA ALA A 352 3.33 -26.13 -10.23
C ALA A 352 4.01 -26.98 -9.15
N ILE A 353 3.63 -28.26 -9.00
CA ILE A 353 4.27 -29.17 -8.04
C ILE A 353 5.72 -29.48 -8.43
N GLN A 354 6.01 -29.63 -9.72
CA GLN A 354 7.37 -29.88 -10.19
C GLN A 354 8.30 -28.70 -9.83
N ASN A 355 7.81 -27.47 -9.95
CA ASN A 355 8.60 -26.28 -9.66
C ASN A 355 8.56 -25.88 -8.17
N CYS A 356 7.40 -25.92 -7.52
CA CYS A 356 7.12 -25.40 -6.18
C CYS A 356 6.68 -26.49 -5.19
N GLY A 357 7.21 -27.70 -5.31
CA GLY A 357 6.80 -28.87 -4.51
C GLY A 357 6.96 -28.72 -2.99
N TRP A 358 7.71 -27.73 -2.51
CA TRP A 358 7.84 -27.41 -1.08
C TRP A 358 6.66 -26.62 -0.51
N SER A 359 5.82 -26.02 -1.34
CA SER A 359 4.72 -25.17 -0.87
C SER A 359 3.54 -26.02 -0.41
N LYS A 360 3.41 -26.18 0.91
CA LYS A 360 2.25 -26.87 1.51
C LYS A 360 0.92 -26.23 1.10
N GLU A 361 0.87 -24.91 1.00
CA GLU A 361 -0.34 -24.19 0.59
C GLU A 361 -0.81 -24.54 -0.82
N LEU A 362 0.12 -24.74 -1.75
CA LEU A 362 -0.18 -25.15 -3.12
C LEU A 362 -0.72 -26.59 -3.16
N LEU A 363 -0.14 -27.49 -2.38
CA LEU A 363 -0.59 -28.89 -2.28
C LEU A 363 -2.00 -28.98 -1.66
N MET A 364 -2.27 -28.15 -0.64
CA MET A 364 -3.60 -28.03 -0.04
C MET A 364 -4.64 -27.49 -1.03
N ASP A 365 -4.26 -26.53 -1.88
CA ASP A 365 -5.13 -26.09 -2.98
C ASP A 365 -5.45 -27.25 -3.93
N GLY A 366 -4.47 -28.09 -4.25
CA GLY A 366 -4.66 -29.31 -5.04
C GLY A 366 -5.70 -30.26 -4.46
N ILE A 367 -5.56 -30.60 -3.17
CA ILE A 367 -6.53 -31.44 -2.44
C ILE A 367 -7.95 -30.84 -2.50
N LYS A 368 -8.05 -29.50 -2.37
CA LYS A 368 -9.33 -28.80 -2.42
C LYS A 368 -9.99 -28.82 -3.79
N TYR A 369 -9.19 -28.66 -4.85
CA TYR A 369 -9.71 -28.48 -6.21
C TYR A 369 -9.83 -29.78 -7.01
N PHE A 370 -9.01 -30.79 -6.67
CA PHE A 370 -8.95 -32.09 -7.32
C PHE A 370 -9.08 -33.21 -6.28
N PRO A 371 -10.31 -33.43 -5.74
CA PRO A 371 -10.55 -34.45 -4.71
C PRO A 371 -10.24 -35.87 -5.20
N GLU A 372 -10.21 -36.10 -6.51
CA GLU A 372 -9.89 -37.39 -7.13
C GLU A 372 -8.40 -37.76 -6.98
N ASP A 373 -7.50 -36.78 -6.91
CA ASP A 373 -6.05 -37.02 -6.88
C ASP A 373 -5.45 -36.90 -5.46
N VAL A 374 -6.29 -36.87 -4.42
CA VAL A 374 -5.85 -36.61 -3.04
C VAL A 374 -4.79 -37.60 -2.57
N GLN A 375 -4.95 -38.90 -2.90
CA GLN A 375 -3.96 -39.93 -2.56
C GLN A 375 -2.61 -39.62 -3.20
N GLN A 376 -2.58 -39.28 -4.49
CA GLN A 376 -1.33 -38.93 -5.20
C GLN A 376 -0.65 -37.70 -4.59
N VAL A 377 -1.43 -36.69 -4.19
CA VAL A 377 -0.89 -35.49 -3.53
C VAL A 377 -0.33 -35.81 -2.14
N ILE A 378 -1.00 -36.69 -1.38
CA ILE A 378 -0.52 -37.15 -0.07
C ILE A 378 0.77 -37.97 -0.21
N ASP A 379 0.82 -38.89 -1.16
CA ASP A 379 2.01 -39.69 -1.45
C ASP A 379 3.19 -38.78 -1.81
N PHE A 380 2.95 -37.77 -2.65
CA PHE A 380 3.95 -36.74 -2.97
C PHE A 380 4.40 -35.95 -1.74
N MET A 381 3.46 -35.56 -0.87
CA MET A 381 3.77 -34.86 0.39
C MET A 381 4.64 -35.72 1.32
N ILE A 382 4.35 -37.03 1.42
CA ILE A 382 5.14 -37.99 2.19
C ILE A 382 6.54 -38.12 1.59
N GLU A 383 6.65 -38.29 0.26
CA GLU A 383 7.93 -38.37 -0.46
C GLU A 383 8.81 -37.13 -0.20
N LYS A 384 8.20 -35.94 -0.20
CA LYS A 384 8.88 -34.66 0.09
C LYS A 384 9.05 -34.37 1.59
N GLN A 385 8.71 -35.31 2.47
CA GLN A 385 8.78 -35.17 3.93
C GLN A 385 8.01 -33.95 4.46
N ILE A 386 6.93 -33.57 3.79
CA ILE A 386 6.05 -32.48 4.22
C ILE A 386 5.12 -33.04 5.29
N ARG A 387 5.13 -32.40 6.47
CA ARG A 387 4.34 -32.87 7.62
C ARG A 387 2.84 -32.83 7.33
N ILE A 388 2.23 -34.00 7.43
CA ILE A 388 0.79 -34.22 7.48
C ILE A 388 0.46 -34.64 8.91
N HIS A 389 -0.54 -33.98 9.53
CA HIS A 389 -0.89 -34.27 10.93
C HIS A 389 -1.73 -35.53 11.10
N THR A 390 -2.53 -35.87 10.09
CA THR A 390 -3.46 -36.99 10.14
C THR A 390 -3.37 -37.75 8.81
N PRO A 391 -2.99 -39.02 8.82
CA PRO A 391 -2.96 -39.84 7.61
C PRO A 391 -4.39 -40.05 7.07
N LEU A 392 -4.51 -40.33 5.77
CA LEU A 392 -5.81 -40.38 5.11
C LEU A 392 -6.71 -41.47 5.69
N GLU A 393 -6.13 -42.59 6.12
CA GLU A 393 -6.89 -43.71 6.70
C GLU A 393 -7.62 -43.30 8.00
N GLU A 394 -6.98 -42.47 8.83
CA GLU A 394 -7.60 -41.94 10.04
C GLU A 394 -8.73 -40.96 9.71
N VAL A 395 -8.58 -40.13 8.68
CA VAL A 395 -9.64 -39.22 8.23
C VAL A 395 -10.83 -39.99 7.65
N THR A 396 -10.59 -41.05 6.86
CA THR A 396 -11.66 -41.91 6.34
C THR A 396 -12.37 -42.64 7.46
N LEU A 397 -11.62 -43.18 8.44
CA LEU A 397 -12.21 -43.81 9.62
C LEU A 397 -13.05 -42.81 10.43
N LEU A 398 -12.58 -41.57 10.60
CA LEU A 398 -13.34 -40.53 11.30
C LEU A 398 -14.61 -40.11 10.54
N MET A 399 -14.58 -40.07 9.20
CA MET A 399 -15.78 -39.82 8.40
C MET A 399 -16.77 -40.99 8.45
N GLU A 400 -16.30 -42.23 8.40
CA GLU A 400 -17.15 -43.43 8.47
C GLU A 400 -17.77 -43.63 9.86
N HIS A 401 -17.02 -43.36 10.93
CA HIS A 401 -17.50 -43.53 12.32
C HIS A 401 -18.22 -42.30 12.86
N GLY A 402 -17.98 -41.10 12.30
CA GLY A 402 -18.67 -39.87 12.69
C GLY A 402 -20.07 -39.70 12.09
N ILE A 403 -20.39 -40.42 11.01
CA ILE A 403 -21.73 -40.41 10.38
C ILE A 403 -22.71 -41.36 11.11
N GLN A 404 -22.23 -42.21 12.02
CA GLN A 404 -23.08 -43.14 12.77
C GLN A 404 -23.78 -42.54 14.00
N GLU A 405 -23.58 -41.26 14.31
CA GLU A 405 -24.29 -40.53 15.38
C GLU A 405 -25.21 -39.42 14.83
N THR A 406 -26.13 -39.79 13.94
CA THR A 406 -27.42 -39.09 13.73
C THR A 406 -28.46 -40.11 13.34
#